data_AF-A0AAQ0BX79-F1
#
_entry.id   AF-A0AAQ0BX79-F1
#
_cell.length_a   1.000
_cell.length_b   1.000
_cell.length_c   1.000
_cell.angle_alpha   90.00
_cell.angle_beta   90.00
_cell.angle_gamma   90.00
#
_symmetry.space_group_name_H-M   'P 1'
#
loop_
_entity.id
_entity.type
_entity.pdbx_description
1 polymer ?
#
loop_
_entity_poly.entity_id
_entity_poly.type
_entity_poly.pdbx_seq_one_letter_code
_entity_poly.pdbx_strand_id
1 'polypeptide(L)'
;MRVVRWPIAALLCALACVIGAPVALADPTDPDLAQSVAAHEEWSAEPAEIGVGHLDLGPRLIDGQWRAGLRHDDAGRGVWHDPNQTVLRVSDSAIMTAPDSADYPFLADVAGKPVHVIPQTQNPNVVWLGWNTQDPAVTATIDRGLTMRVGPVSGPGRAWLFLQSGTFGKPLLLADSGAAPGDVWIDSGTHVHANWAFSAPGTYTATVTFSGTTTSGEAVSASTTLRFAVGDSASASEAFAMAPPTDKAAASPSKGGASGKPSAQRSSGEAAADGSASEGGLPDWAFLALIGAVIVSVAFIAALVVARARSSRAEQAAAIAEADSASSAADPGAASTADESSGAGKSAASTAGDGSDEGSASDGPASGGGER
;
A
#
# COMPACT_ATOMS: atom_id res chain seq x y z
N MET A 1 36.31 50.03 58.63
CA MET A 1 35.53 48.83 58.31
C MET A 1 34.73 49.12 57.05
N ARG A 2 35.07 48.48 55.93
CA ARG A 2 34.61 48.88 54.58
C ARG A 2 33.29 48.19 54.23
N VAL A 3 32.34 49.01 53.77
CA VAL A 3 31.13 48.59 53.05
C VAL A 3 31.50 48.41 51.58
N VAL A 4 31.13 47.30 50.95
CA VAL A 4 31.07 47.16 49.48
C VAL A 4 29.84 46.33 49.12
N ARG A 5 29.07 46.83 48.15
CA ARG A 5 27.89 46.23 47.50
C ARG A 5 28.35 45.36 46.31
N TRP A 6 27.67 44.25 45.98
CA TRP A 6 27.22 43.80 44.63
C TRP A 6 26.76 42.30 44.57
N PRO A 7 26.06 41.85 43.49
CA PRO A 7 24.93 40.90 43.52
C PRO A 7 25.16 39.54 42.83
N ILE A 8 24.09 38.72 42.78
CA ILE A 8 23.72 37.65 41.81
C ILE A 8 24.87 37.00 41.02
N ALA A 9 25.22 35.74 41.34
CA ALA A 9 25.59 34.67 40.40
C ALA A 9 26.14 33.45 41.17
N ALA A 10 25.36 32.36 41.27
CA ALA A 10 25.86 30.99 41.41
C ALA A 10 24.70 29.99 41.56
N LEU A 11 24.05 29.63 40.45
CA LEU A 11 23.47 28.29 40.32
C LEU A 11 23.38 27.91 38.82
N LEU A 12 24.56 27.69 38.24
CA LEU A 12 24.74 27.03 36.96
C LEU A 12 25.91 26.04 37.13
N CYS A 13 25.78 24.89 36.48
CA CYS A 13 26.72 23.76 36.40
C CYS A 13 26.61 22.67 37.49
N ALA A 14 25.60 21.82 37.33
CA ALA A 14 25.79 20.36 37.37
C ALA A 14 25.02 19.70 36.22
N LEU A 15 25.65 19.74 35.03
CA LEU A 15 25.59 18.75 33.95
C LEU A 15 25.85 17.34 34.57
N ALA A 16 25.41 16.17 34.10
CA ALA A 16 24.98 15.67 32.81
C ALA A 16 24.42 14.23 33.00
N CYS A 17 23.83 13.67 31.95
CA CYS A 17 23.51 12.25 31.73
C CYS A 17 22.13 11.73 32.17
N VAL A 18 21.07 12.24 31.55
CA VAL A 18 20.04 11.37 30.94
C VAL A 18 19.68 11.97 29.58
N ILE A 19 20.48 11.63 28.58
CA ILE A 19 20.14 11.77 27.16
C ILE A 19 19.00 10.76 26.95
N GLY A 20 17.76 11.18 26.67
CA GLY A 20 17.39 11.70 25.36
C GLY A 20 17.25 10.55 24.36
N ALA A 21 16.45 9.52 24.66
CA ALA A 21 15.96 8.63 23.61
C ALA A 21 14.88 9.40 22.84
N PRO A 22 14.96 9.53 21.50
CA PRO A 22 13.92 10.19 20.75
C PRO A 22 12.65 9.33 20.85
N VAL A 23 11.57 9.95 21.29
CA VAL A 23 10.23 9.41 21.11
C VAL A 23 9.96 9.44 19.61
N ALA A 24 10.21 8.35 18.91
CA ALA A 24 9.84 8.21 17.51
C ALA A 24 8.34 7.87 17.44
N LEU A 25 7.51 8.92 17.37
CA LEU A 25 6.30 8.79 16.56
C LEU A 25 6.79 8.59 15.12
N ALA A 26 6.14 7.71 14.35
CA ALA A 26 6.30 7.75 12.90
C ALA A 26 5.90 9.16 12.45
N ASP A 27 6.88 9.92 11.97
CA ASP A 27 6.66 11.26 11.45
C ASP A 27 5.90 11.10 10.13
N PRO A 28 4.70 11.70 9.95
CA PRO A 28 4.01 11.66 8.67
C PRO A 28 4.78 12.40 7.54
N THR A 29 5.94 13.00 7.86
CA THR A 29 6.89 13.57 6.91
C THR A 29 8.14 12.72 6.67
N ASP A 30 8.19 11.50 7.22
CA ASP A 30 9.24 10.53 6.95
C ASP A 30 9.31 10.26 5.42
N PRO A 31 10.41 10.63 4.74
CA PRO A 31 10.56 10.40 3.31
C PRO A 31 10.45 8.91 2.95
N ASP A 32 10.77 8.00 3.87
CA ASP A 32 10.67 6.55 3.65
C ASP A 32 9.21 6.06 3.61
N LEU A 33 8.25 6.86 4.11
CA LEU A 33 6.80 6.63 3.95
C LEU A 33 6.22 7.37 2.72
N ALA A 34 6.93 8.34 2.17
CA ALA A 34 6.48 9.14 1.04
C ALA A 34 6.83 8.45 -0.28
N GLN A 35 6.11 7.37 -0.61
CA GLN A 35 6.28 6.68 -1.88
C GLN A 35 5.29 7.13 -2.96
N SER A 36 5.68 6.92 -4.22
CA SER A 36 4.80 7.07 -5.39
C SER A 36 4.90 5.84 -6.27
N VAL A 37 3.78 5.20 -6.57
CA VAL A 37 3.73 4.03 -7.46
C VAL A 37 3.48 4.49 -8.90
N ALA A 38 4.42 4.21 -9.81
CA ALA A 38 4.25 4.55 -11.21
C ALA A 38 3.51 3.44 -11.98
N ALA A 39 2.64 3.83 -12.92
CA ALA A 39 1.82 2.88 -13.68
C ALA A 39 2.66 1.87 -14.52
N HIS A 40 3.86 2.28 -14.94
CA HIS A 40 4.73 1.51 -15.81
C HIS A 40 5.88 0.81 -15.07
N GLU A 41 5.79 0.68 -13.74
CA GLU A 41 6.74 -0.12 -12.99
C GLU A 41 6.75 -1.57 -13.50
N GLU A 42 7.96 -2.11 -13.62
CA GLU A 42 8.23 -3.44 -14.19
C GLU A 42 7.59 -4.54 -13.34
N TRP A 43 7.14 -5.61 -14.00
CA TRP A 43 6.75 -6.86 -13.35
C TRP A 43 7.77 -7.95 -13.70
N SER A 44 8.49 -8.42 -12.69
CA SER A 44 9.44 -9.52 -12.77
C SER A 44 8.78 -10.83 -12.33
N ALA A 45 8.92 -11.85 -13.19
CA ALA A 45 8.61 -13.23 -12.87
C ALA A 45 9.89 -14.07 -12.68
N GLU A 46 11.05 -13.42 -12.58
CA GLU A 46 12.31 -14.09 -12.34
C GLU A 46 12.42 -14.52 -10.87
N PRO A 47 12.98 -15.71 -10.59
CA PRO A 47 13.24 -16.15 -9.22
C PRO A 47 14.12 -15.16 -8.44
N ALA A 48 13.66 -14.74 -7.27
CA ALA A 48 14.39 -13.81 -6.40
C ALA A 48 14.35 -14.23 -4.92
N GLU A 49 15.45 -13.98 -4.21
CA GLU A 49 15.50 -13.97 -2.75
C GLU A 49 15.76 -12.54 -2.29
N ILE A 50 14.85 -11.96 -1.51
CA ILE A 50 14.94 -10.58 -1.03
C ILE A 50 15.09 -10.62 0.49
N GLY A 51 16.23 -10.12 1.00
CA GLY A 51 16.55 -10.13 2.44
C GLY A 51 16.61 -8.77 3.11
N VAL A 52 16.62 -7.69 2.33
CA VAL A 52 16.65 -6.31 2.81
C VAL A 52 15.84 -5.42 1.88
N GLY A 53 15.36 -4.29 2.40
CA GLY A 53 14.71 -3.26 1.59
C GLY A 53 13.21 -3.11 1.84
N HIS A 54 12.67 -2.02 1.31
CA HIS A 54 11.24 -1.70 1.37
C HIS A 54 10.45 -2.57 0.40
N LEU A 55 9.43 -3.24 0.92
CA LEU A 55 8.57 -4.16 0.19
C LEU A 55 7.11 -3.92 0.54
N ASP A 56 6.25 -3.81 -0.47
CA ASP A 56 4.81 -3.74 -0.27
C ASP A 56 4.06 -4.81 -1.05
N LEU A 57 3.14 -5.48 -0.36
CA LEU A 57 2.13 -6.33 -0.98
C LEU A 57 1.02 -5.47 -1.57
N GLY A 58 0.68 -5.70 -2.83
CA GLY A 58 -0.39 -4.93 -3.43
C GLY A 58 -1.07 -5.63 -4.59
N PRO A 59 -2.36 -5.34 -4.83
CA PRO A 59 -2.99 -5.70 -6.09
C PRO A 59 -2.41 -4.85 -7.23
N ARG A 60 -2.35 -5.43 -8.42
CA ARG A 60 -2.13 -4.72 -9.69
C ARG A 60 -3.07 -5.26 -10.76
N LEU A 61 -3.40 -4.39 -11.71
CA LEU A 61 -4.09 -4.79 -12.93
C LEU A 61 -3.07 -4.88 -14.07
N ILE A 62 -2.72 -6.10 -14.48
CA ILE A 62 -1.74 -6.38 -15.53
C ILE A 62 -2.44 -7.11 -16.67
N ASP A 63 -2.41 -6.55 -17.86
CA ASP A 63 -3.09 -7.08 -19.06
C ASP A 63 -4.59 -7.38 -18.81
N GLY A 64 -5.24 -6.51 -18.04
CA GLY A 64 -6.65 -6.66 -17.66
C GLY A 64 -6.93 -7.78 -16.65
N GLN A 65 -5.89 -8.34 -16.01
CA GLN A 65 -6.01 -9.38 -14.98
C GLN A 65 -5.49 -8.87 -13.64
N TRP A 66 -6.27 -9.10 -12.58
CA TRP A 66 -5.87 -8.76 -11.21
C TRP A 66 -4.82 -9.75 -10.71
N ARG A 67 -3.70 -9.22 -10.20
CA ARG A 67 -2.61 -9.98 -9.61
C ARG A 67 -2.21 -9.36 -8.29
N ALA A 68 -1.69 -10.17 -7.36
CA ALA A 68 -1.08 -9.67 -6.13
C ALA A 68 0.44 -9.80 -6.27
N GLY A 69 1.15 -8.69 -6.07
CA GLY A 69 2.60 -8.58 -6.25
C GLY A 69 3.32 -8.07 -5.02
N LEU A 70 4.65 -8.17 -5.06
CA LEU A 70 5.57 -7.55 -4.11
C LEU A 70 6.28 -6.39 -4.81
N ARG A 71 5.89 -5.14 -4.51
CA ARG A 71 6.63 -3.96 -4.97
C ARG A 71 7.88 -3.82 -4.13
N HIS A 72 9.04 -3.76 -4.75
CA HIS A 72 10.35 -3.61 -4.13
C HIS A 72 11.00 -2.32 -4.62
N ASP A 73 11.48 -1.49 -3.69
CA ASP A 73 12.29 -0.33 -4.02
C ASP A 73 13.76 -0.74 -4.25
N ASP A 74 14.07 -1.13 -5.48
CA ASP A 74 15.41 -1.57 -5.90
C ASP A 74 16.18 -0.44 -6.59
N ALA A 75 17.30 -0.03 -5.98
CA ALA A 75 18.21 1.00 -6.51
C ALA A 75 17.51 2.31 -6.94
N GLY A 76 16.46 2.72 -6.22
CA GLY A 76 15.67 3.92 -6.51
C GLY A 76 14.60 3.74 -7.60
N ARG A 77 14.30 2.50 -8.00
CA ARG A 77 13.20 2.14 -8.90
C ARG A 77 12.26 1.16 -8.22
N GLY A 78 10.96 1.32 -8.44
CA GLY A 78 9.97 0.32 -8.08
C GLY A 78 9.97 -0.84 -9.08
N VAL A 79 10.21 -2.06 -8.60
CA VAL A 79 10.05 -3.31 -9.37
C VAL A 79 9.05 -4.19 -8.64
N TRP A 80 8.08 -4.72 -9.37
CA TRP A 80 7.13 -5.69 -8.82
C TRP A 80 7.62 -7.10 -9.07
N HIS A 81 7.66 -7.92 -8.04
CA HIS A 81 7.98 -9.34 -8.15
C HIS A 81 6.72 -10.20 -7.99
N ASP A 82 6.61 -11.26 -8.78
CA ASP A 82 5.63 -12.32 -8.54
C ASP A 82 5.99 -13.03 -7.21
N PRO A 83 5.10 -13.01 -6.19
CA PRO A 83 5.38 -13.67 -4.92
C PRO A 83 5.55 -15.18 -5.06
N ASN A 84 5.04 -15.79 -6.13
CA ASN A 84 5.27 -17.20 -6.40
C ASN A 84 6.71 -17.52 -6.84
N GLN A 85 7.43 -16.52 -7.33
CA GLN A 85 8.83 -16.59 -7.73
C GLN A 85 9.73 -15.81 -6.76
N THR A 86 9.24 -15.44 -5.59
CA THR A 86 10.01 -14.67 -4.61
C THR A 86 10.03 -15.35 -3.25
N VAL A 87 11.21 -15.42 -2.63
CA VAL A 87 11.38 -15.78 -1.22
C VAL A 87 11.80 -14.54 -0.44
N LEU A 88 11.09 -14.26 0.64
CA LEU A 88 11.44 -13.22 1.60
C LEU A 88 12.34 -13.83 2.68
N ARG A 89 13.59 -13.39 2.73
CA ARG A 89 14.55 -13.77 3.77
C ARG A 89 14.31 -12.92 5.01
N VAL A 90 13.99 -13.57 6.12
CA VAL A 90 13.90 -12.95 7.44
C VAL A 90 15.13 -13.39 8.23
N SER A 91 16.27 -12.73 8.00
CA SER A 91 17.58 -13.11 8.55
C SER A 91 17.62 -13.08 10.08
N ASP A 92 18.70 -13.58 10.69
CA ASP A 92 18.88 -13.51 12.15
C ASP A 92 19.06 -12.05 12.65
N SER A 93 19.31 -11.10 11.75
CA SER A 93 19.25 -9.65 12.06
C SER A 93 17.85 -9.16 12.41
N ALA A 94 16.82 -9.97 12.11
CA ALA A 94 15.42 -9.71 12.46
C ALA A 94 15.02 -10.24 13.84
N ILE A 95 15.94 -10.84 14.60
CA ILE A 95 15.61 -11.41 15.91
C ILE A 95 15.31 -10.28 16.91
N MET A 96 14.12 -10.35 17.51
CA MET A 96 13.67 -9.48 18.60
C MET A 96 13.18 -10.33 19.77
N THR A 97 13.21 -9.80 20.98
CA THR A 97 12.58 -10.45 22.14
C THR A 97 11.07 -10.18 22.09
N ALA A 98 10.26 -11.24 22.10
CA ALA A 98 8.81 -11.08 22.16
C ALA A 98 8.40 -10.36 23.45
N PRO A 99 7.53 -9.32 23.38
CA PRO A 99 7.09 -8.58 24.56
C PRO A 99 6.47 -9.50 25.62
N ASP A 100 6.93 -9.35 26.86
CA ASP A 100 6.30 -9.97 28.04
C ASP A 100 5.34 -8.96 28.67
N SER A 101 4.18 -8.78 28.04
CA SER A 101 3.14 -7.84 28.46
C SER A 101 1.75 -8.40 28.20
N ALA A 102 0.81 -8.08 29.09
CA ALA A 102 -0.60 -8.44 28.95
C ALA A 102 -1.27 -7.82 27.70
N ASP A 103 -0.66 -6.80 27.09
CA ASP A 103 -1.15 -6.22 25.83
C ASP A 103 -0.90 -7.14 24.61
N TYR A 104 -0.02 -8.14 24.73
CA TYR A 104 0.33 -9.09 23.67
C TYR A 104 -0.10 -10.53 24.01
N PRO A 105 -1.39 -10.78 24.30
CA PRO A 105 -1.84 -12.11 24.74
C PRO A 105 -1.62 -13.20 23.68
N PHE A 106 -1.57 -12.83 22.39
CA PHE A 106 -1.33 -13.75 21.28
C PHE A 106 0.11 -14.29 21.21
N LEU A 107 1.06 -13.61 21.88
CA LEU A 107 2.47 -14.01 22.00
C LEU A 107 2.79 -14.70 23.33
N ALA A 108 1.79 -15.00 24.17
CA ALA A 108 2.01 -15.50 25.53
C ALA A 108 2.86 -16.79 25.59
N ASP A 109 2.80 -17.64 24.55
CA ASP A 109 3.60 -18.86 24.42
C ASP A 109 5.09 -18.59 24.14
N VAL A 110 5.41 -17.42 23.61
CA VAL A 110 6.76 -16.96 23.28
C VAL A 110 7.23 -15.75 24.07
N ALA A 111 6.46 -15.28 25.06
CA ALA A 111 6.81 -14.13 25.90
C ALA A 111 8.25 -14.22 26.45
N GLY A 112 9.04 -13.17 26.25
CA GLY A 112 10.45 -13.10 26.66
C GLY A 112 11.42 -13.97 25.86
N LYS A 113 10.96 -14.71 24.83
CA LYS A 113 11.81 -15.55 23.96
C LYS A 113 12.20 -14.79 22.68
N PRO A 114 13.32 -15.18 22.03
CA PRO A 114 13.66 -14.66 20.71
C PRO A 114 12.63 -15.11 19.67
N VAL A 115 12.22 -14.18 18.81
CA VAL A 115 11.36 -14.39 17.63
C VAL A 115 11.93 -13.61 16.45
N HIS A 116 11.72 -14.08 15.23
CA HIS A 116 12.11 -13.33 14.03
C HIS A 116 10.97 -12.39 13.64
N VAL A 117 11.26 -11.10 13.48
CA VAL A 117 10.24 -10.08 13.22
C VAL A 117 10.65 -9.22 12.04
N ILE A 118 9.81 -9.19 11.00
CA ILE A 118 9.81 -8.09 10.03
C ILE A 118 9.13 -6.90 10.73
N PRO A 119 9.85 -5.84 11.07
CA PRO A 119 9.31 -4.80 11.94
C PRO A 119 8.42 -3.82 11.17
N GLN A 120 7.37 -3.30 11.83
CA GLN A 120 6.55 -2.21 11.29
C GLN A 120 7.38 -0.94 11.04
N THR A 121 8.32 -0.64 11.94
CA THR A 121 9.27 0.47 11.78
C THR A 121 10.48 -0.02 11.01
N GLN A 122 10.94 0.76 10.04
CA GLN A 122 12.04 0.34 9.17
C GLN A 122 13.29 -0.02 9.97
N ASN A 123 13.86 -1.18 9.65
CA ASN A 123 15.21 -1.58 10.02
C ASN A 123 15.96 -1.85 8.71
N PRO A 124 17.02 -1.09 8.39
CA PRO A 124 17.69 -1.18 7.09
C PRO A 124 18.41 -2.52 6.84
N ASN A 125 18.56 -3.35 7.88
CA ASN A 125 19.29 -4.62 7.79
C ASN A 125 18.38 -5.82 7.51
N VAL A 126 17.07 -5.61 7.32
CA VAL A 126 16.08 -6.66 7.07
C VAL A 126 15.06 -6.19 6.05
N VAL A 127 14.26 -7.11 5.52
CA VAL A 127 13.08 -6.75 4.72
C VAL A 127 12.14 -5.86 5.55
N TRP A 128 11.48 -4.91 4.91
CA TRP A 128 10.46 -4.06 5.51
C TRP A 128 9.16 -4.23 4.74
N LEU A 129 8.31 -5.14 5.23
CA LEU A 129 7.14 -5.64 4.51
C LEU A 129 5.85 -4.94 4.96
N GLY A 130 5.18 -4.29 4.02
CA GLY A 130 3.89 -3.64 4.18
C GLY A 130 2.87 -4.07 3.14
N TRP A 131 1.84 -3.26 2.96
CA TRP A 131 0.91 -3.32 1.85
C TRP A 131 0.64 -1.94 1.25
N ASN A 132 0.37 -1.93 -0.05
CA ASN A 132 0.14 -0.74 -0.85
C ASN A 132 -1.04 -0.94 -1.82
N THR A 133 -1.96 0.03 -1.83
CA THR A 133 -3.11 0.10 -2.76
C THR A 133 -3.11 1.40 -3.60
N GLN A 134 -1.94 2.00 -3.78
CA GLN A 134 -1.69 3.26 -4.49
C GLN A 134 -1.35 3.08 -5.98
N ASP A 135 -1.26 1.84 -6.49
CA ASP A 135 -1.10 1.62 -7.93
C ASP A 135 -2.18 2.40 -8.72
N PRO A 136 -1.81 3.14 -9.78
CA PRO A 136 -2.75 3.99 -10.49
C PRO A 136 -3.96 3.24 -11.08
N ALA A 137 -3.79 2.00 -11.52
CA ALA A 137 -4.90 1.20 -12.04
C ALA A 137 -5.82 0.71 -10.91
N VAL A 138 -5.25 0.37 -9.75
CA VAL A 138 -6.02 0.05 -8.54
C VAL A 138 -6.89 1.23 -8.14
N THR A 139 -6.27 2.40 -7.94
CA THR A 139 -6.96 3.60 -7.47
C THR A 139 -8.01 4.14 -8.44
N ALA A 140 -7.82 3.93 -9.75
CA ALA A 140 -8.80 4.31 -10.76
C ALA A 140 -9.98 3.33 -10.87
N THR A 141 -9.78 2.04 -10.56
CA THR A 141 -10.75 0.98 -10.86
C THR A 141 -11.50 0.49 -9.63
N ILE A 142 -10.89 0.50 -8.44
CA ILE A 142 -11.51 0.05 -7.18
C ILE A 142 -12.33 1.19 -6.57
N ASP A 143 -13.56 0.89 -6.16
CA ASP A 143 -14.50 1.89 -5.64
C ASP A 143 -14.04 2.53 -4.32
N ARG A 144 -13.91 1.71 -3.27
CA ARG A 144 -13.60 2.19 -1.91
C ARG A 144 -12.28 1.69 -1.35
N GLY A 145 -11.98 0.43 -1.62
CA GLY A 145 -10.88 -0.28 -0.99
C GLY A 145 -10.98 -1.77 -1.24
N LEU A 146 -10.07 -2.52 -0.64
CA LEU A 146 -9.99 -3.96 -0.75
C LEU A 146 -9.95 -4.59 0.64
N THR A 147 -10.43 -5.81 0.73
CA THR A 147 -10.17 -6.69 1.87
C THR A 147 -8.93 -7.53 1.55
N MET A 148 -7.90 -7.41 2.39
CA MET A 148 -6.78 -8.35 2.41
C MET A 148 -7.05 -9.44 3.44
N ARG A 149 -7.05 -10.69 2.97
CA ARG A 149 -7.08 -11.88 3.83
C ARG A 149 -5.70 -12.51 3.87
N VAL A 150 -5.19 -12.77 5.07
CA VAL A 150 -3.91 -13.46 5.29
C VAL A 150 -4.17 -14.81 5.96
N GLY A 151 -3.69 -15.87 5.32
CA GLY A 151 -3.88 -17.25 5.75
C GLY A 151 -4.60 -18.08 4.68
N PRO A 152 -4.48 -19.42 4.72
CA PRO A 152 -3.80 -20.23 5.74
C PRO A 152 -2.27 -20.06 5.68
N VAL A 153 -1.57 -20.47 6.76
CA VAL A 153 -0.10 -20.42 6.87
C VAL A 153 0.42 -21.82 7.19
N SER A 154 1.52 -22.21 6.56
CA SER A 154 2.25 -23.45 6.83
C SER A 154 3.69 -23.13 7.20
N GLY A 155 4.23 -23.79 8.21
CA GLY A 155 5.62 -23.62 8.65
C GLY A 155 5.88 -24.34 9.99
N PRO A 156 7.13 -24.31 10.49
CA PRO A 156 7.55 -25.03 11.69
C PRO A 156 7.03 -24.43 13.02
N GLY A 157 6.54 -23.19 12.99
CA GLY A 157 6.03 -22.48 14.16
C GLY A 157 4.80 -21.64 13.85
N ARG A 158 4.42 -20.77 14.78
CA ARG A 158 3.36 -19.78 14.59
C ARG A 158 3.88 -18.55 13.86
N ALA A 159 2.98 -17.88 13.16
CA ALA A 159 3.21 -16.59 12.52
C ALA A 159 2.07 -15.63 12.84
N TRP A 160 2.41 -14.35 13.02
CA TRP A 160 1.45 -13.30 13.36
C TRP A 160 1.67 -12.08 12.48
N LEU A 161 0.57 -11.42 12.12
CA LEU A 161 0.54 -10.09 11.52
C LEU A 161 -0.19 -9.16 12.47
N PHE A 162 0.46 -8.07 12.89
CA PHE A 162 -0.17 -7.10 13.79
C PHE A 162 0.38 -5.67 13.60
N LEU A 163 -0.47 -4.70 13.92
CA LEU A 163 -0.10 -3.28 13.94
C LEU A 163 0.12 -2.80 15.36
N GLN A 164 1.12 -1.95 15.53
CA GLN A 164 1.37 -1.23 16.77
C GLN A 164 1.00 0.24 16.59
N SER A 165 -0.09 0.66 17.23
CA SER A 165 -0.61 2.03 17.12
C SER A 165 0.14 2.97 18.07
N GLY A 166 1.15 3.65 17.55
CA GLY A 166 2.01 4.53 18.36
C GLY A 166 2.78 3.78 19.46
N THR A 167 3.53 4.52 20.26
CA THR A 167 4.47 3.93 21.23
C THR A 167 3.78 3.19 22.38
N PHE A 168 2.56 3.59 22.74
CA PHE A 168 1.84 3.10 23.92
C PHE A 168 0.47 2.49 23.60
N GLY A 169 0.08 2.40 22.32
CA GLY A 169 -1.18 1.76 21.95
C GLY A 169 -1.11 0.26 22.13
N LYS A 170 -2.28 -0.36 22.34
CA LYS A 170 -2.39 -1.82 22.31
C LYS A 170 -2.17 -2.32 20.87
N PRO A 171 -1.49 -3.45 20.69
CA PRO A 171 -1.33 -4.05 19.37
C PRO A 171 -2.69 -4.46 18.81
N LEU A 172 -2.91 -4.20 17.52
CA LEU A 172 -4.04 -4.72 16.77
C LEU A 172 -3.60 -5.97 16.02
N LEU A 173 -4.03 -7.14 16.51
CA LEU A 173 -3.81 -8.41 15.83
C LEU A 173 -4.66 -8.48 14.55
N LEU A 174 -4.02 -8.71 13.40
CA LEU A 174 -4.65 -8.78 12.09
C LEU A 174 -4.75 -10.22 11.58
N ALA A 175 -3.72 -11.03 11.80
CA ALA A 175 -3.73 -12.45 11.46
C ALA A 175 -2.89 -13.26 12.44
N ASP A 176 -3.32 -14.50 12.67
CA ASP A 176 -2.67 -15.48 13.53
C ASP A 176 -2.74 -16.85 12.84
N SER A 177 -1.60 -17.45 12.56
CA SER A 177 -1.53 -18.74 11.87
C SER A 177 -2.17 -19.89 12.65
N GLY A 178 -2.36 -19.73 13.96
CA GLY A 178 -3.05 -20.69 14.81
C GLY A 178 -4.58 -20.54 14.83
N ALA A 179 -5.12 -19.52 14.16
CA ALA A 179 -6.53 -19.21 14.07
C ALA A 179 -7.06 -19.31 12.63
N ALA A 180 -8.36 -19.09 12.44
CA ALA A 180 -8.93 -18.93 11.11
C ALA A 180 -8.35 -17.65 10.45
N PRO A 181 -8.16 -17.63 9.12
CA PRO A 181 -7.68 -16.44 8.41
C PRO A 181 -8.50 -15.19 8.74
N GLY A 182 -7.81 -14.10 9.04
CA GLY A 182 -8.42 -12.79 9.34
C GLY A 182 -8.57 -11.93 8.09
N ASP A 183 -9.55 -11.03 8.12
CA ASP A 183 -9.80 -10.02 7.09
C ASP A 183 -9.34 -8.64 7.56
N VAL A 184 -8.62 -7.94 6.70
CA VAL A 184 -8.15 -6.57 6.92
C VAL A 184 -8.74 -5.69 5.83
N TRP A 185 -9.59 -4.74 6.20
CA TRP A 185 -10.05 -3.70 5.25
C TRP A 185 -8.93 -2.69 5.01
N ILE A 186 -8.68 -2.37 3.74
CA ILE A 186 -7.66 -1.43 3.28
C ILE A 186 -8.33 -0.45 2.33
N ASP A 187 -8.39 0.83 2.70
CA ASP A 187 -8.91 1.86 1.81
C ASP A 187 -8.02 2.00 0.55
N SER A 188 -8.62 2.39 -0.58
CA SER A 188 -7.87 2.67 -1.80
C SER A 188 -6.88 3.82 -1.60
N GLY A 189 -5.68 3.72 -2.18
CA GLY A 189 -4.62 4.73 -2.02
C GLY A 189 -3.87 4.68 -0.68
N THR A 190 -3.95 3.56 0.04
CA THR A 190 -3.30 3.37 1.35
C THR A 190 -1.92 2.72 1.20
N HIS A 191 -0.99 3.12 2.07
CA HIS A 191 0.28 2.44 2.30
C HIS A 191 0.51 2.28 3.80
N VAL A 192 0.78 1.05 4.25
CA VAL A 192 1.01 0.73 5.67
C VAL A 192 2.05 -0.39 5.79
N HIS A 193 2.96 -0.26 6.75
CA HIS A 193 3.80 -1.36 7.23
C HIS A 193 3.24 -1.97 8.51
N ALA A 194 3.54 -3.24 8.73
CA ALA A 194 3.08 -3.99 9.90
C ALA A 194 4.18 -4.93 10.42
N ASN A 195 3.97 -5.46 11.62
CA ASN A 195 4.87 -6.45 12.19
C ASN A 195 4.47 -7.84 11.69
N TRP A 196 5.41 -8.54 11.05
CA TRP A 196 5.29 -9.98 10.77
C TRP A 196 6.23 -10.74 11.69
N ALA A 197 5.69 -11.52 12.63
CA ALA A 197 6.48 -12.25 13.61
C ALA A 197 6.40 -13.76 13.38
N PHE A 198 7.50 -14.47 13.59
CA PHE A 198 7.61 -15.92 13.46
C PHE A 198 8.19 -16.53 14.74
N SER A 199 7.55 -17.58 15.25
CA SER A 199 7.94 -18.20 16.53
C SER A 199 9.14 -19.15 16.43
N ALA A 200 9.54 -19.54 15.22
CA ALA A 200 10.61 -20.51 14.98
C ALA A 200 11.29 -20.22 13.63
N PRO A 201 12.60 -20.52 13.50
CA PRO A 201 13.28 -20.50 12.20
C PRO A 201 12.81 -21.67 11.30
N GLY A 202 12.91 -21.45 10.00
CA GLY A 202 12.59 -22.42 8.95
C GLY A 202 11.78 -21.80 7.82
N THR A 203 11.17 -22.62 6.98
CA THR A 203 10.47 -22.17 5.78
C THR A 203 8.97 -22.05 6.02
N TYR A 204 8.38 -20.94 5.59
CA TYR A 204 6.96 -20.67 5.73
C TYR A 204 6.31 -20.34 4.40
N THR A 205 5.04 -20.69 4.25
CA THR A 205 4.18 -20.22 3.17
C THR A 205 2.89 -19.62 3.74
N ALA A 206 2.44 -18.49 3.21
CA ALA A 206 1.18 -17.87 3.57
C ALA A 206 0.38 -17.50 2.32
N THR A 207 -0.89 -17.91 2.25
CA THR A 207 -1.79 -17.43 1.19
C THR A 207 -2.25 -16.01 1.56
N VAL A 208 -2.17 -15.10 0.59
CA VAL A 208 -2.70 -13.73 0.73
C VAL A 208 -3.66 -13.49 -0.42
N THR A 209 -4.86 -13.00 -0.09
CA THR A 209 -5.89 -12.69 -1.08
C THR A 209 -6.38 -11.27 -0.89
N PHE A 210 -6.35 -10.48 -1.96
CA PHE A 210 -7.02 -9.18 -2.05
C PHE A 210 -8.34 -9.37 -2.77
N SER A 211 -9.44 -8.91 -2.20
CA SER A 211 -10.75 -8.90 -2.84
C SER A 211 -11.41 -7.53 -2.71
N GLY A 212 -12.22 -7.16 -3.70
CA GLY A 212 -12.88 -5.87 -3.70
C GLY A 212 -13.95 -5.76 -4.77
N THR A 213 -14.50 -4.55 -4.91
CA THR A 213 -15.49 -4.23 -5.92
C THR A 213 -14.99 -3.06 -6.75
N THR A 214 -15.10 -3.17 -8.07
CA THR A 214 -14.75 -2.08 -8.99
C THR A 214 -15.80 -0.96 -8.95
N THR A 215 -15.46 0.20 -9.51
CA THR A 215 -16.38 1.33 -9.72
C THR A 215 -17.56 0.98 -10.66
N SER A 216 -17.41 -0.06 -11.49
CA SER A 216 -18.50 -0.62 -12.31
C SER A 216 -19.39 -1.63 -11.57
N GLY A 217 -19.08 -1.95 -10.31
CA GLY A 217 -19.81 -2.92 -9.48
C GLY A 217 -19.39 -4.38 -9.66
N GLU A 218 -18.27 -4.65 -10.34
CA GLU A 218 -17.74 -6.00 -10.54
C GLU A 218 -16.95 -6.47 -9.32
N ALA A 219 -17.17 -7.71 -8.88
CA ALA A 219 -16.36 -8.33 -7.83
C ALA A 219 -15.04 -8.84 -8.40
N VAL A 220 -13.92 -8.47 -7.77
CA VAL A 220 -12.57 -8.81 -8.21
C VAL A 220 -11.78 -9.46 -7.09
N SER A 221 -10.81 -10.30 -7.46
CA SER A 221 -9.95 -10.99 -6.50
C SER A 221 -8.58 -11.29 -7.11
N ALA A 222 -7.54 -11.17 -6.30
CA ALA A 222 -6.18 -11.58 -6.61
C ALA A 222 -5.60 -12.34 -5.42
N SER A 223 -5.15 -13.57 -5.66
CA SER A 223 -4.56 -14.43 -4.63
C SER A 223 -3.13 -14.80 -5.01
N THR A 224 -2.26 -14.90 -4.00
CA THR A 224 -0.86 -15.28 -4.17
C THR A 224 -0.33 -16.01 -2.94
N THR A 225 0.84 -16.64 -3.07
CA THR A 225 1.53 -17.31 -1.97
C THR A 225 2.81 -16.58 -1.64
N LEU A 226 2.90 -16.06 -0.42
CA LEU A 226 4.15 -15.58 0.14
C LEU A 226 4.99 -16.75 0.63
N ARG A 227 6.28 -16.67 0.39
CA ARG A 227 7.28 -17.63 0.86
C ARG A 227 8.29 -16.90 1.73
N PHE A 228 8.57 -17.44 2.89
CA PHE A 228 9.57 -16.91 3.81
C PHE A 228 10.63 -17.97 4.10
N ALA A 229 11.88 -17.55 4.12
CA ALA A 229 12.98 -18.30 4.70
C ALA A 229 13.42 -17.57 5.99
N VAL A 230 13.01 -18.10 7.14
CA VAL A 230 13.13 -17.45 8.45
C VAL A 230 14.36 -17.97 9.18
N GLY A 231 15.26 -17.06 9.52
CA GLY A 231 16.59 -17.31 10.07
C GLY A 231 17.64 -17.63 9.01
N ASP A 232 18.92 -17.42 9.33
CA ASP A 232 20.03 -17.56 8.37
C ASP A 232 20.24 -19.01 7.91
N SER A 233 19.78 -19.96 8.71
CA SER A 233 19.87 -21.40 8.41
C SER A 233 18.75 -21.93 7.53
N ALA A 234 17.67 -21.17 7.31
CA ALA A 234 16.55 -21.64 6.47
C ALA A 234 16.92 -21.61 4.98
N SER A 235 16.53 -22.63 4.22
CA SER A 235 16.84 -22.70 2.80
C SER A 235 15.79 -21.97 1.95
N ALA A 236 16.23 -21.05 1.09
CA ALA A 236 15.36 -20.42 0.11
C ALA A 236 14.87 -21.42 -0.95
N SER A 237 15.69 -22.40 -1.34
CA SER A 237 15.27 -23.43 -2.29
C SER A 237 14.20 -24.35 -1.72
N GLU A 238 14.25 -24.65 -0.41
CA GLU A 238 13.18 -25.39 0.26
C GLU A 238 11.90 -24.55 0.34
N ALA A 239 12.02 -23.24 0.64
CA ALA A 239 10.87 -22.33 0.63
C ALA A 239 10.19 -22.25 -0.76
N PHE A 240 10.98 -22.22 -1.84
CA PHE A 240 10.46 -22.30 -3.21
C PHE A 240 9.72 -23.62 -3.48
N ALA A 241 10.23 -24.73 -2.98
CA ALA A 241 9.63 -26.05 -3.15
C ALA A 241 8.36 -26.26 -2.30
N MET A 242 8.09 -25.42 -1.31
CA MET A 242 6.86 -25.52 -0.51
C MET A 242 5.62 -25.24 -1.35
N ALA A 243 4.64 -26.13 -1.21
CA ALA A 243 3.32 -25.93 -1.77
C ALA A 243 2.58 -24.79 -1.03
N PRO A 244 1.71 -24.05 -1.73
CA PRO A 244 0.77 -23.15 -1.08
C PRO A 244 -0.01 -23.85 0.02
N PRO A 245 -0.27 -23.18 1.16
CA PRO A 245 -1.05 -23.75 2.23
C PRO A 245 -2.50 -23.91 1.74
N THR A 246 -3.10 -25.07 2.03
CA THR A 246 -4.49 -25.37 1.65
C THR A 246 -5.41 -25.14 2.83
N ASP A 247 -6.57 -24.53 2.58
CA ASP A 247 -7.64 -24.46 3.57
C ASP A 247 -8.15 -25.87 3.84
N LYS A 248 -7.69 -26.50 4.92
CA LYS A 248 -8.26 -27.79 5.38
C LYS A 248 -9.73 -27.69 5.82
N ALA A 249 -10.37 -26.53 5.67
CA ALA A 249 -11.77 -26.28 6.02
C ALA A 249 -12.79 -26.45 4.87
N ALA A 250 -12.37 -26.74 3.62
CA ALA A 250 -13.31 -26.76 2.48
C ALA A 250 -13.62 -28.15 1.85
N ALA A 251 -13.20 -29.25 2.46
CA ALA A 251 -13.55 -30.60 1.99
C ALA A 251 -14.64 -31.25 2.86
N SER A 252 -15.90 -30.89 2.61
CA SER A 252 -17.03 -31.77 2.90
C SER A 252 -17.97 -31.80 1.69
N PRO A 253 -18.28 -32.99 1.13
CA PRO A 253 -19.11 -33.10 -0.04
C PRO A 253 -20.57 -32.80 0.32
N SER A 254 -21.19 -31.97 -0.50
CA SER A 254 -22.62 -31.71 -0.54
C SER A 254 -23.44 -33.01 -0.56
N LYS A 255 -24.26 -33.24 0.47
CA LYS A 255 -25.50 -34.01 0.34
C LYS A 255 -26.68 -33.07 0.59
N GLY A 256 -27.49 -32.89 -0.45
CA GLY A 256 -28.68 -32.05 -0.42
C GLY A 256 -29.80 -32.59 0.48
N GLY A 257 -30.70 -31.69 0.85
CA GLY A 257 -31.96 -31.99 1.52
C GLY A 257 -32.71 -30.70 1.84
N ALA A 258 -33.81 -30.47 1.12
CA ALA A 258 -34.59 -29.23 1.11
C ALA A 258 -35.56 -29.06 2.29
N SER A 259 -35.94 -27.79 2.49
CA SER A 259 -37.22 -27.27 3.03
C SER A 259 -37.61 -27.53 4.49
N GLY A 260 -37.69 -26.42 5.25
CA GLY A 260 -38.47 -26.30 6.48
C GLY A 260 -38.65 -24.82 6.90
N LYS A 261 -39.88 -24.31 6.80
CA LYS A 261 -40.34 -22.94 7.15
C LYS A 261 -39.94 -22.50 8.58
N PRO A 262 -39.76 -21.18 8.84
CA PRO A 262 -39.58 -20.67 10.19
C PRO A 262 -40.93 -20.51 10.92
N SER A 263 -41.10 -21.18 12.06
CA SER A 263 -42.19 -20.94 12.99
C SER A 263 -41.78 -19.88 14.02
N ALA A 264 -42.53 -18.78 14.05
CA ALA A 264 -42.49 -17.80 15.11
C ALA A 264 -43.01 -18.40 16.43
N GLN A 265 -42.29 -18.18 17.53
CA GLN A 265 -42.90 -18.22 18.85
C GLN A 265 -42.28 -17.15 19.75
N ARG A 266 -43.12 -16.17 20.09
CA ARG A 266 -42.94 -15.23 21.19
C ARG A 266 -43.08 -15.98 22.51
N SER A 267 -42.23 -15.66 23.49
CA SER A 267 -42.61 -15.70 24.91
C SER A 267 -41.96 -14.52 25.62
N SER A 268 -42.81 -13.73 26.24
CA SER A 268 -42.55 -12.57 27.08
C SER A 268 -41.97 -12.98 28.44
N GLY A 269 -41.02 -12.20 28.95
CA GLY A 269 -40.54 -12.29 30.32
C GLY A 269 -39.76 -11.03 30.69
N GLU A 270 -40.42 -10.15 31.42
CA GLU A 270 -39.98 -8.89 32.00
C GLU A 270 -38.72 -9.07 32.88
N ALA A 271 -37.72 -8.20 32.73
CA ALA A 271 -36.61 -8.07 33.67
C ALA A 271 -36.33 -6.59 33.93
N ALA A 272 -36.50 -6.24 35.20
CA ALA A 272 -36.28 -4.92 35.77
C ALA A 272 -34.82 -4.48 35.66
N ALA A 273 -34.66 -3.16 35.61
CA ALA A 273 -33.42 -2.43 35.67
C ALA A 273 -32.64 -2.71 36.96
N ASP A 274 -31.32 -2.90 36.84
CA ASP A 274 -30.37 -2.12 37.64
C ASP A 274 -29.04 -2.02 36.87
N GLY A 275 -28.60 -0.78 36.65
CA GLY A 275 -27.40 -0.42 35.93
C GLY A 275 -26.41 0.18 36.91
N SER A 276 -25.33 -0.54 37.18
CA SER A 276 -24.14 -0.02 37.86
C SER A 276 -23.04 0.20 36.81
N ALA A 277 -23.08 1.35 36.15
CA ALA A 277 -21.94 1.88 35.41
C ALA A 277 -21.06 2.66 36.38
N SER A 278 -19.82 2.21 36.57
CA SER A 278 -18.80 2.94 37.30
C SER A 278 -18.32 4.15 36.50
N GLU A 279 -18.55 5.30 37.11
CA GLU A 279 -18.19 6.65 36.73
C GLU A 279 -16.67 6.84 36.61
N GLY A 280 -16.24 7.57 35.59
CA GLY A 280 -14.84 7.96 35.36
C GLY A 280 -14.69 8.89 34.15
N GLY A 281 -15.54 9.91 34.03
CA GLY A 281 -15.48 10.91 32.95
C GLY A 281 -14.53 12.06 33.27
N LEU A 282 -13.72 12.49 32.29
CA LEU A 282 -12.92 13.72 32.36
C LEU A 282 -13.86 14.94 32.47
N PRO A 283 -13.49 16.00 33.21
CA PRO A 283 -14.34 17.18 33.40
C PRO A 283 -14.60 17.93 32.08
N ASP A 284 -15.79 18.51 31.94
CA ASP A 284 -16.31 19.12 30.69
C ASP A 284 -15.40 20.16 30.03
N TRP A 285 -14.53 20.83 30.78
CA TRP A 285 -13.54 21.76 30.21
C TRP A 285 -12.46 21.04 29.38
N ALA A 286 -12.13 19.79 29.71
CA ALA A 286 -11.16 18.97 28.97
C ALA A 286 -11.74 18.48 27.64
N PHE A 287 -13.05 18.21 27.57
CA PHE A 287 -13.74 17.86 26.34
C PHE A 287 -13.82 19.04 25.37
N LEU A 288 -14.07 20.25 25.88
CA LEU A 288 -14.07 21.49 25.08
C LEU A 288 -12.66 21.88 24.60
N ALA A 289 -11.63 21.66 25.43
CA ALA A 289 -10.24 21.86 25.02
C ALA A 289 -9.81 20.87 23.92
N LEU A 290 -10.28 19.63 23.99
CA LEU A 290 -9.99 18.59 23.00
C LEU A 290 -10.69 18.86 21.66
N ILE A 291 -11.94 19.33 21.68
CA ILE A 291 -12.64 19.80 20.46
C ILE A 291 -11.96 21.03 19.87
N GLY A 292 -11.55 21.99 20.70
CA GLY A 292 -10.81 23.17 20.24
C GLY A 292 -9.48 22.81 19.55
N ALA A 293 -8.73 21.86 20.12
CA ALA A 293 -7.47 21.38 19.53
C ALA A 293 -7.69 20.65 18.19
N VAL A 294 -8.77 19.87 18.06
CA VAL A 294 -9.12 19.19 16.80
C VAL A 294 -9.49 20.21 15.72
N ILE A 295 -10.27 21.24 16.04
CA ILE A 295 -10.66 22.27 15.07
C ILE A 295 -9.44 23.06 14.57
N VAL A 296 -8.53 23.42 15.47
CA VAL A 296 -7.28 24.12 15.11
C VAL A 296 -6.39 23.22 14.23
N SER A 297 -6.31 21.93 14.54
CA SER A 297 -5.53 20.96 13.77
C SER A 297 -6.08 20.78 12.36
N VAL A 298 -7.40 20.63 12.21
CA VAL A 298 -8.06 20.51 10.90
C VAL A 298 -7.91 21.80 10.09
N ALA A 299 -8.03 22.97 10.72
CA ALA A 299 -7.82 24.25 10.05
C ALA A 299 -6.37 24.43 9.57
N PHE A 300 -5.39 23.97 10.36
CA PHE A 300 -3.97 24.02 9.99
C PHE A 300 -3.64 23.06 8.84
N ILE A 301 -4.19 21.85 8.86
CA ILE A 301 -4.04 20.87 7.77
C ILE A 301 -4.70 21.41 6.49
N ALA A 302 -5.92 21.98 6.58
CA ALA A 302 -6.58 22.59 5.43
C ALA A 302 -5.78 23.77 4.86
N ALA A 303 -5.18 24.60 5.71
CA ALA A 303 -4.32 25.70 5.28
C ALA A 303 -3.05 25.19 4.57
N LEU A 304 -2.44 24.10 5.05
CA LEU A 304 -1.28 23.48 4.42
C LEU A 304 -1.62 22.84 3.07
N VAL A 305 -2.77 22.17 2.95
CA VAL A 305 -3.26 21.60 1.69
C VAL A 305 -3.52 22.70 0.68
N VAL A 306 -4.15 23.81 1.09
CA VAL A 306 -4.37 24.97 0.21
C VAL A 306 -3.06 25.64 -0.19
N ALA A 307 -2.09 25.76 0.72
CA ALA A 307 -0.77 26.31 0.41
C ALA A 307 -0.03 25.43 -0.61
N ARG A 308 -0.04 24.10 -0.45
CA ARG A 308 0.55 23.15 -1.41
C ARG A 308 -0.20 23.11 -2.74
N ALA A 309 -1.52 23.22 -2.75
CA ALA A 309 -2.29 23.30 -3.99
C ALA A 309 -2.01 24.60 -4.76
N ARG A 310 -1.63 25.68 -4.07
CA ARG A 310 -1.23 26.94 -4.71
C ARG A 310 0.21 26.88 -5.21
N SER A 311 1.13 26.22 -4.51
CA SER A 311 2.49 26.01 -5.00
C SER A 311 2.52 25.07 -6.21
N SER A 312 1.73 23.99 -6.20
CA SER A 312 1.65 23.06 -7.32
C SER A 312 1.01 23.69 -8.57
N ARG A 313 0.01 24.56 -8.40
CA ARG A 313 -0.55 25.35 -9.50
C ARG A 313 0.43 26.38 -10.06
N ALA A 314 1.31 26.95 -9.22
CA ALA A 314 2.36 27.85 -9.68
C ALA A 314 3.45 27.09 -10.45
N GLU A 315 3.83 25.90 -10.00
CA GLU A 315 4.78 25.01 -10.69
C GLU A 315 4.20 24.49 -12.01
N GLN A 316 2.92 24.11 -12.06
CA GLN A 316 2.25 23.71 -13.29
C GLN A 316 2.10 24.88 -14.28
N ALA A 317 1.77 26.08 -13.79
CA ALA A 317 1.72 27.27 -14.65
C ALA A 317 3.10 27.65 -15.21
N ALA A 318 4.17 27.47 -14.44
CA ALA A 318 5.55 27.68 -14.89
C ALA A 318 5.98 26.62 -15.91
N ALA A 319 5.65 25.35 -15.69
CA ALA A 319 5.95 24.26 -16.61
C ALA A 319 5.19 24.39 -17.95
N ILE A 320 3.94 24.87 -17.92
CA ILE A 320 3.16 25.17 -19.13
C ILE A 320 3.76 26.37 -19.88
N ALA A 321 4.18 27.41 -19.17
CA ALA A 321 4.85 28.56 -19.79
C ALA A 321 6.21 28.19 -20.41
N GLU A 322 6.95 27.26 -19.79
CA GLU A 322 8.20 26.72 -20.32
C GLU A 322 7.98 25.81 -21.53
N ALA A 323 6.90 25.01 -21.53
CA ALA A 323 6.48 24.20 -22.67
C ALA A 323 6.02 25.06 -23.87
N ASP A 324 5.28 26.14 -23.64
CA ASP A 324 4.89 27.11 -24.69
C ASP A 324 6.10 27.90 -25.23
N SER A 325 7.08 28.20 -24.36
CA SER A 325 8.35 28.84 -24.74
C SER A 325 9.26 27.88 -25.53
N ALA A 326 9.26 26.59 -25.21
CA ALA A 326 9.99 25.56 -25.95
C ALA A 326 9.33 25.25 -27.30
N SER A 327 8.00 25.27 -27.37
CA SER A 327 7.22 25.11 -28.62
C SER A 327 7.44 26.28 -29.59
N SER A 328 7.59 27.50 -29.08
CA SER A 328 7.90 28.69 -29.91
C SER A 328 9.38 28.82 -30.32
N ALA A 329 10.30 28.12 -29.64
CA ALA A 329 11.73 28.10 -29.97
C ALA A 329 12.14 26.98 -30.94
N ALA A 330 11.23 26.06 -31.29
CA ALA A 330 11.51 24.88 -32.12
C ALA A 330 11.32 25.10 -33.64
N ASP A 331 11.06 26.31 -34.12
CA ASP A 331 11.02 26.62 -35.56
C ASP A 331 12.17 27.56 -35.98
N PRO A 332 13.32 27.04 -36.47
CA PRO A 332 14.32 27.85 -37.14
C PRO A 332 14.15 27.71 -38.66
N GLY A 333 13.24 28.51 -39.22
CA GLY A 333 13.03 28.67 -40.66
C GLY A 333 12.81 30.14 -41.04
N ALA A 334 13.84 30.97 -40.89
CA ALA A 334 13.77 32.40 -41.22
C ALA A 334 13.78 32.68 -42.74
N ALA A 335 12.75 33.42 -43.18
CA ALA A 335 12.82 34.67 -43.96
C ALA A 335 13.37 34.70 -45.40
N SER A 336 12.52 35.13 -46.33
CA SER A 336 12.65 36.29 -47.26
C SER A 336 11.46 36.22 -48.24
N THR A 337 10.75 37.25 -48.70
CA THR A 337 11.01 38.66 -48.96
C THR A 337 9.70 39.46 -48.80
N ALA A 338 9.79 40.69 -48.33
CA ALA A 338 8.73 41.69 -48.48
C ALA A 338 8.61 42.11 -49.95
N ASP A 339 7.38 42.20 -50.48
CA ASP A 339 6.93 43.38 -51.23
C ASP A 339 5.40 43.44 -51.35
N GLU A 340 4.96 44.65 -51.65
CA GLU A 340 3.70 45.35 -51.48
C GLU A 340 2.50 44.92 -52.34
N SER A 341 1.34 45.51 -51.99
CA SER A 341 0.18 45.82 -52.86
C SER A 341 -1.09 44.96 -52.78
N SER A 342 -2.05 45.55 -52.07
CA SER A 342 -3.51 45.48 -52.21
C SER A 342 -4.08 45.16 -53.60
N GLY A 343 -5.20 44.42 -53.65
CA GLY A 343 -6.06 44.35 -54.84
C GLY A 343 -7.26 43.43 -54.68
N ALA A 344 -8.42 44.00 -54.33
CA ALA A 344 -9.72 43.35 -54.40
C ALA A 344 -10.15 43.09 -55.86
N GLY A 345 -10.91 42.02 -56.12
CA GLY A 345 -11.74 41.97 -57.33
C GLY A 345 -12.08 40.60 -57.93
N LYS A 346 -13.30 40.12 -57.60
CA LYS A 346 -14.36 39.59 -58.47
C LYS A 346 -14.13 38.41 -59.45
N SER A 347 -15.20 37.60 -59.47
CA SER A 347 -15.81 36.82 -60.56
C SER A 347 -15.24 35.41 -60.77
N ALA A 348 -15.97 34.41 -61.24
CA ALA A 348 -17.40 34.10 -61.34
C ALA A 348 -17.48 32.67 -61.93
N ALA A 349 -18.51 31.93 -61.53
CA ALA A 349 -19.30 30.99 -62.34
C ALA A 349 -18.69 29.71 -62.96
N SER A 350 -19.45 28.63 -62.72
CA SER A 350 -19.70 27.43 -63.56
C SER A 350 -18.52 26.46 -63.75
N THR A 351 -18.69 25.14 -63.62
CA THR A 351 -19.68 24.34 -64.35
C THR A 351 -19.89 22.98 -63.66
N ALA A 352 -21.11 22.45 -63.76
CA ALA A 352 -21.49 21.08 -63.41
C ALA A 352 -20.88 20.05 -64.38
N GLY A 353 -20.71 18.82 -63.89
CA GLY A 353 -20.33 17.65 -64.68
C GLY A 353 -20.58 16.37 -63.89
N ASP A 354 -21.79 15.84 -64.06
CA ASP A 354 -22.26 14.51 -63.67
C ASP A 354 -21.57 13.41 -64.50
N GLY A 355 -21.50 12.18 -63.98
CA GLY A 355 -20.95 11.04 -64.73
C GLY A 355 -20.53 9.85 -63.87
N SER A 356 -21.51 9.07 -63.42
CA SER A 356 -21.37 7.68 -62.98
C SER A 356 -20.84 6.78 -64.10
N ASP A 357 -20.00 5.79 -63.78
CA ASP A 357 -20.01 4.53 -64.53
C ASP A 357 -19.56 3.34 -63.65
N GLU A 358 -20.30 2.25 -63.79
CA GLU A 358 -20.12 0.96 -63.13
C GLU A 358 -19.14 0.06 -63.93
N GLY A 359 -18.62 -0.98 -63.28
CA GLY A 359 -18.65 -2.30 -63.92
C GLY A 359 -17.33 -3.04 -64.21
N SER A 360 -17.23 -4.19 -63.55
CA SER A 360 -16.75 -5.49 -64.07
C SER A 360 -15.24 -5.79 -64.21
N ALA A 361 -14.81 -6.64 -63.27
CA ALA A 361 -14.20 -7.96 -63.45
C ALA A 361 -13.44 -8.29 -64.76
N SER A 362 -12.21 -8.78 -64.62
CA SER A 362 -11.70 -9.91 -65.42
C SER A 362 -10.52 -10.63 -64.74
N ASP A 363 -10.48 -11.93 -65.04
CA ASP A 363 -9.60 -13.01 -64.59
C ASP A 363 -8.08 -12.81 -64.78
N GLY A 364 -7.29 -13.67 -64.10
CA GLY A 364 -5.82 -13.82 -64.17
C GLY A 364 -5.28 -14.35 -65.52
N PRO A 365 -4.16 -15.13 -65.59
CA PRO A 365 -3.35 -15.73 -64.53
C PRO A 365 -1.80 -15.69 -64.75
N ALA A 366 -1.09 -16.35 -63.81
CA ALA A 366 0.08 -17.24 -64.01
C ALA A 366 1.54 -16.72 -63.95
N SER A 367 2.34 -17.63 -63.35
CA SER A 367 3.79 -17.87 -63.48
C SER A 367 4.71 -17.00 -62.60
N GLY A 368 5.66 -17.53 -61.83
CA GLY A 368 6.17 -18.89 -61.69
C GLY A 368 7.61 -18.87 -61.15
N GLY A 369 8.01 -19.92 -60.43
CA GLY A 369 9.40 -20.34 -60.16
C GLY A 369 10.15 -19.55 -59.07
N GLY A 370 10.94 -20.14 -58.17
CA GLY A 370 11.37 -21.54 -58.02
C GLY A 370 12.67 -21.57 -57.19
N GLU A 371 12.84 -22.68 -56.45
CA GLU A 371 14.11 -23.26 -55.94
C GLU A 371 14.86 -22.45 -54.85
N ARG A 372 15.38 -23.03 -53.76
CA ARG A 372 15.68 -24.43 -53.41
C ARG A 372 15.81 -24.58 -51.89
#